data_AF-A0A8T3PL44-F1
#
_entry.id   AF-A0A8T3PL44-F1
#
_cell.length_a   1.000
_cell.length_b   1.000
_cell.length_c   1.000
_cell.angle_alpha   90.00
_cell.angle_beta   90.00
_cell.angle_gamma   90.00
#
_symmetry.space_group_name_H-M   'P 1'
#
loop_
_entity.id
_entity.type
_entity.pdbx_description
1 polymer ?
#
loop_
_entity_poly.entity_id
_entity_poly.type
_entity_poly.pdbx_seq_one_letter_code
_entity_poly.pdbx_strand_id
1 'polypeptide(L)'
;MRTIELGKEALDLDVLIKLASKEPVLLLTPEGKEFCLAEADDFEREVETLRGSQAFQRFLEERSAGTKRIPLEEIEAEIEQELAEHDKTAQ
;
A
#
# COMPACT_ATOMS: atom_id res chain seq x y z
N MET A 1 3.41 -0.92 11.50
CA MET A 1 3.22 -2.21 10.81
C MET A 1 4.34 -3.14 11.23
N ARG A 2 4.00 -4.32 11.77
CA ARG A 2 4.96 -5.30 12.27
C ARG A 2 4.96 -6.55 11.39
N THR A 3 6.13 -7.11 11.08
CA THR A 3 6.26 -8.34 10.28
C THR A 3 6.50 -9.58 11.16
N ILE A 4 5.82 -10.68 10.86
CA ILE A 4 5.94 -11.97 11.54
C ILE A 4 6.17 -13.06 10.50
N GLU A 5 7.24 -13.84 10.69
CA GLU A 5 7.54 -15.00 9.86
C GLU A 5 6.92 -16.26 10.47
N LEU A 6 5.81 -16.74 9.88
CA LEU A 6 5.05 -17.88 10.37
C LEU A 6 5.85 -19.21 10.37
N GLY A 7 6.94 -19.27 9.59
CA GLY A 7 7.85 -20.42 9.57
C GLY A 7 8.84 -20.48 10.73
N LYS A 8 9.07 -19.37 11.43
CA LYS A 8 10.04 -19.27 12.52
C LYS A 8 9.37 -19.28 13.89
N GLU A 9 8.13 -18.79 13.98
CA GLU A 9 7.39 -18.65 15.22
C GLU A 9 6.00 -19.27 15.09
N ALA A 10 5.68 -20.25 15.95
CA ALA A 10 4.32 -20.76 16.09
C ALA A 10 3.53 -19.83 17.01
N LEU A 11 2.70 -18.96 16.43
CA LEU A 11 1.87 -17.99 17.13
C LEU A 11 0.41 -18.43 17.11
N ASP A 12 -0.22 -18.39 18.28
CA ASP A 12 -1.67 -18.59 18.40
C ASP A 12 -2.44 -17.45 17.75
N LEU A 13 -3.58 -17.78 17.13
CA LEU A 13 -4.42 -16.80 16.45
C LEU A 13 -4.88 -15.67 17.40
N ASP A 14 -5.16 -15.98 18.66
CA ASP A 14 -5.53 -14.99 19.69
C ASP A 14 -4.41 -13.97 19.94
N VAL A 15 -3.14 -14.37 19.82
CA VAL A 15 -1.99 -13.47 19.96
C VAL A 15 -1.89 -12.58 18.72
N LEU A 16 -2.08 -13.16 17.53
CA LEU A 16 -2.08 -12.41 16.26
C LEU A 16 -3.18 -11.35 16.24
N ILE A 17 -4.40 -11.68 16.69
CA ILE A 17 -5.52 -10.74 16.79
C ILE A 17 -5.19 -9.60 17.76
N LYS A 18 -4.62 -9.90 18.93
CA LYS A 18 -4.21 -8.86 19.89
C LYS A 18 -3.13 -7.93 19.35
N LEU A 19 -2.20 -8.45 18.53
CA LEU A 19 -1.20 -7.62 17.86
C LEU A 19 -1.85 -6.74 16.80
N ALA A 20 -2.70 -7.31 15.95
CA ALA A 20 -3.42 -6.61 14.90
C ALA A 20 -4.37 -5.52 15.41
N SER A 21 -4.90 -5.66 16.64
CA SER A 21 -5.74 -4.64 17.28
C SER A 21 -5.00 -3.35 17.68
N LYS A 22 -3.65 -3.36 17.64
CA LYS A 22 -2.81 -2.19 17.97
C LYS A 22 -2.21 -1.55 16.74
N GLU A 23 -1.83 -2.37 15.77
CA GLU A 23 -1.29 -1.95 14.48
C GLU A 23 -1.41 -3.11 13.46
N PRO A 24 -1.49 -2.83 12.15
CA PRO A 24 -1.48 -3.86 11.13
C PRO A 24 -0.25 -4.78 11.21
N VAL A 25 -0.47 -6.08 11.05
CA VAL A 25 0.56 -7.12 11.10
C VAL A 25 0.72 -7.77 9.73
N LEU A 26 1.94 -7.78 9.20
CA LEU A 26 2.31 -8.50 7.98
C LEU A 26 2.77 -9.92 8.35
N LEU A 27 2.12 -10.93 7.80
CA LEU A 27 2.45 -12.34 7.98
C LEU A 27 3.18 -12.85 6.74
N LEU A 28 4.39 -13.35 6.92
CA LEU A 28 5.19 -13.98 5.88
C LEU A 28 5.15 -15.50 6.06
N THR A 29 4.67 -16.22 5.05
CA THR A 29 4.69 -17.70 5.06
C THR A 29 6.08 -18.23 4.72
N PRO A 30 6.40 -19.49 5.08
CA PRO A 30 7.66 -20.12 4.69
C PRO A 30 7.90 -20.15 3.17
N GLU A 31 6.83 -20.13 2.38
CA GLU A 31 6.86 -20.10 0.92
C GLU A 31 7.05 -18.67 0.36
N GLY A 32 7.23 -17.68 1.23
CA GLY A 32 7.43 -16.28 0.85
C GLY A 32 6.16 -15.53 0.49
N LYS A 33 4.97 -16.06 0.83
CA LYS A 33 3.70 -15.35 0.60
C LYS A 33 3.43 -14.36 1.72
N GLU A 34 2.92 -13.20 1.36
CA GLU A 34 2.60 -12.12 2.28
C GLU A 34 1.10 -11.99 2.49
N PHE A 35 0.68 -11.85 3.75
CA PHE A 35 -0.70 -11.59 4.15
C PHE A 35 -0.74 -10.44 5.16
N CYS A 36 -1.76 -9.59 5.12
CA CYS A 36 -1.95 -8.54 6.13
C CYS A 36 -3.12 -8.91 7.04
N LEU A 37 -2.91 -8.79 8.35
CA LEU A 37 -3.95 -8.87 9.37
C LEU A 37 -4.10 -7.49 10.02
N ALA A 38 -5.27 -6.89 9.86
CA ALA A 38 -5.67 -5.62 10.47
C ALA A 38 -7.09 -5.74 11.03
N GLU A 39 -7.45 -4.86 11.96
CA GLU A 39 -8.83 -4.72 12.41
C GLU A 39 -9.70 -4.33 11.20
N ALA A 40 -10.87 -4.95 11.04
CA ALA A 40 -11.73 -4.70 9.89
C ALA A 40 -12.19 -3.22 9.78
N ASP A 41 -12.29 -2.54 10.92
CA ASP A 41 -12.70 -1.14 11.05
C ASP A 41 -11.51 -0.15 10.96
N ASP A 42 -10.26 -0.64 10.84
CA ASP A 42 -9.07 0.21 10.82
C ASP A 42 -9.02 1.09 9.56
N PHE A 43 -9.51 0.56 8.42
CA PHE A 43 -9.57 1.32 7.18
C PHE A 43 -10.55 2.50 7.25
N GLU A 44 -11.74 2.32 7.83
CA GLU A 44 -12.69 3.42 8.00
C GLU A 44 -12.12 4.49 8.95
N ARG A 45 -11.41 4.07 10.00
CA ARG A 45 -10.73 4.99 10.93
C ARG A 45 -9.58 5.75 10.27
N GLU A 46 -8.78 5.10 9.43
CA GLU A 46 -7.70 5.73 8.66
C GLU A 46 -8.26 6.73 7.64
N VAL A 47 -9.34 6.37 6.94
CA VAL A 47 -10.05 7.25 6.00
C VAL A 47 -10.59 8.49 6.72
N GLU A 48 -11.24 8.33 7.87
CA GLU A 48 -11.75 9.46 8.64
C GLU A 48 -10.61 10.33 9.22
N THR A 49 -9.50 9.72 9.62
CA THR A 49 -8.30 10.44 10.07
C THR A 49 -7.68 11.27 8.94
N LEU A 50 -7.55 10.71 7.74
CA LEU A 50 -7.05 11.43 6.56
C LEU A 50 -8.01 12.51 6.09
N ARG A 51 -9.32 12.25 6.15
CA ARG A 51 -10.37 13.25 5.87
C ARG A 51 -10.27 14.44 6.82
N GLY A 52 -10.04 14.19 8.11
CA GLY A 52 -9.88 15.23 9.13
C GLY A 52 -8.54 15.98 9.08
N SER A 53 -7.53 15.46 8.36
CA SER A 53 -6.20 16.06 8.28
C SER A 53 -6.18 17.30 7.37
N GLN A 54 -6.15 18.49 7.96
CA GLN A 54 -6.08 19.75 7.20
C GLN A 54 -4.84 19.86 6.30
N ALA A 55 -3.70 19.30 6.72
CA ALA A 55 -2.49 19.31 5.91
C ALA A 55 -2.68 18.45 4.64
N PHE A 56 -3.31 17.28 4.79
CA PHE A 56 -3.61 16.40 3.68
C PHE A 56 -4.64 17.01 2.72
N GLN A 57 -5.70 17.62 3.25
CA GLN A 57 -6.70 18.30 2.41
C GLN A 57 -6.08 19.46 1.60
N ARG A 58 -5.23 20.30 2.20
CA ARG A 58 -4.51 21.36 1.47
C ARG A 58 -3.63 20.81 0.36
N PHE A 59 -2.92 19.71 0.62
CA PHE A 59 -2.11 19.05 -0.39
C PHE A 59 -2.97 18.56 -1.58
N LEU A 60 -4.13 17.96 -1.30
CA LEU A 60 -5.06 17.52 -2.35
C LEU A 60 -5.64 18.70 -3.14
N GLU A 61 -5.99 19.80 -2.47
CA GLU A 61 -6.45 21.03 -3.11
C GLU A 61 -5.39 21.58 -4.07
N GLU A 62 -4.14 21.73 -3.61
CA GLU A 62 -3.01 22.19 -4.43
C GLU A 62 -2.79 21.32 -5.67
N ARG A 63 -2.87 19.99 -5.52
CA ARG A 63 -2.71 19.03 -6.63
C ARG A 63 -3.88 19.08 -7.61
N SER A 64 -5.11 19.17 -7.09
CA SER A 64 -6.31 19.24 -7.91
C SER A 64 -6.38 20.52 -8.74
N ALA A 65 -5.84 21.62 -8.20
CA ALA A 65 -5.73 22.91 -8.88
C ALA A 65 -4.60 22.95 -9.93
N GLY A 66 -3.77 21.90 -10.03
CA GLY A 66 -2.76 21.81 -11.08
C GLY A 66 -3.41 21.95 -12.46
N THR A 67 -2.80 22.74 -13.35
CA THR A 67 -3.31 23.01 -14.71
C THR A 67 -2.70 22.09 -15.77
N LYS A 68 -1.58 21.44 -15.44
CA LYS A 68 -0.95 20.45 -16.34
C LYS A 68 -1.86 19.24 -16.47
N ARG A 69 -2.23 18.91 -17.71
CA ARG A 69 -2.94 17.70 -18.07
C ARG A 69 -2.07 16.97 -19.08
N ILE A 70 -1.96 15.66 -18.93
CA ILE A 70 -1.29 14.78 -19.88
C ILE A 70 -2.41 13.90 -20.46
N PRO A 71 -2.62 13.87 -21.79
CA PRO A 71 -3.55 12.94 -22.41
C PRO A 71 -3.19 11.50 -22.07
N LEU A 72 -4.20 10.62 -21.98
CA LEU A 72 -3.95 9.22 -21.63
C LEU A 72 -3.05 8.54 -22.67
N GLU A 73 -3.20 8.92 -23.94
CA GLU A 73 -2.43 8.41 -25.06
C GLU A 73 -0.93 8.71 -24.94
N GLU A 74 -0.58 9.85 -24.33
CA GLU A 74 0.82 10.23 -24.08
C GLU A 74 1.42 9.38 -22.94
N ILE A 75 0.63 9.08 -21.90
CA ILE A 75 1.03 8.19 -20.81
C ILE A 75 1.19 6.74 -21.30
N GLU A 76 0.26 6.26 -22.13
CA GLU A 76 0.33 4.92 -22.73
C GLU A 76 1.61 4.77 -23.57
N ALA A 77 1.93 5.76 -24.39
CA ALA A 77 3.14 5.77 -25.19
C ALA A 77 4.42 5.79 -24.34
N GLU A 78 4.45 6.53 -23.23
CA GLU A 78 5.58 6.56 -22.29
C GLU A 78 5.79 5.19 -21.64
N ILE A 79 4.71 4.56 -21.15
CA ILE A 79 4.77 3.22 -20.54
C ILE A 79 5.23 2.17 -21.56
N GLU A 80 4.72 2.19 -22.79
CA GLU A 80 5.14 1.26 -23.84
C GLU A 80 6.63 1.41 -24.18
N GLN A 81 7.14 2.64 -24.18
CA GLN A 81 8.57 2.91 -24.38
C GLN A 81 9.41 2.36 -23.23
N GLU A 82 9.03 2.61 -21.97
CA GLU A 82 9.74 2.09 -20.79
C GLU A 82 9.79 0.55 -20.79
N LEU A 83 8.67 -0.10 -21.10
CA LEU A 83 8.60 -1.57 -21.20
C LEU A 83 9.51 -2.10 -22.31
N ALA A 84 9.50 -1.46 -23.49
CA ALA A 84 10.35 -1.87 -24.61
C ALA A 84 11.85 -1.64 -24.35
N GLU A 85 12.21 -0.64 -23.53
CA GLU A 85 13.60 -0.41 -23.11
C GLU A 85 14.06 -1.44 -22.07
N HIS A 86 13.19 -1.79 -21.11
CA HIS A 86 13.45 -2.82 -20.11
C HIS A 86 13.66 -4.21 -20.76
N ASP A 87 12.87 -4.56 -21.76
CA ASP A 87 13.01 -5.83 -22.50
C ASP A 87 14.31 -5.89 -23.32
N LYS A 88 14.83 -4.76 -23.79
CA LYS A 88 16.12 -4.68 -24.50
C LYS A 88 17.33 -4.74 -23.57
N THR A 89 17.18 -4.35 -22.30
CA THR A 89 18.26 -4.42 -21.30
C THR A 89 18.32 -5.77 -20.59
N ALA A 90 17.24 -6.56 -20.65
CA ALA A 90 17.19 -7.92 -20.12
C ALA A 90 17.67 -9.01 -21.09
N GLN A 91 18.03 -8.64 -22.33
CA GLN A 91 18.60 -9.50 -23.38
C GLN A 91 20.11 -9.30 -23.53
#